data_AF-A0A0B6YZ18-F1
#
_entry.id   AF-A0A0B6YZ18-F1
#
_cell.length_a   1.000
_cell.length_b   1.000
_cell.length_c   1.000
_cell.angle_alpha   90.00
_cell.angle_beta   90.00
_cell.angle_gamma   90.00
#
_symmetry.space_group_name_H-M   'P 1'
#
loop_
_entity.id
_entity.type
_entity.pdbx_description
1 polymer ?
#
loop_
_entity_poly.entity_id
_entity_poly.type
_entity_poly.pdbx_seq_one_letter_code
_entity_poly.pdbx_strand_id
1 'polypeptide(L)' 'DIAAFKIEMKDGTGKPKLKGGDQIRVWFQDSISNTHMAAKVTDLNNGTYLVTAPLPWAGRLRLHVALAYPREYLRA' A
#
# COMPACT_ATOMS: atom_id res chain seq x y z
N ASP A 1 -7.43 16.65 5.61
CA ASP A 1 -6.03 16.20 5.55
C ASP A 1 -5.87 14.97 4.68
N ILE A 2 -4.73 14.84 3.99
CA ILE A 2 -4.37 13.67 3.16
C ILE A 2 -3.34 12.87 3.94
N ALA A 3 -3.61 11.59 4.18
CA ALA A 3 -2.61 10.67 4.71
C ALA A 3 -1.76 10.13 3.57
N ALA A 4 -0.43 10.14 3.74
CA ALA A 4 0.52 9.66 2.74
C ALA A 4 1.55 8.71 3.38
N PHE A 5 1.77 7.56 2.74
CA PHE A 5 2.74 6.55 3.18
C PHE A 5 3.53 6.03 1.99
N LYS A 6 4.78 5.61 2.23
CA LYS A 6 5.60 4.89 1.26
C LYS A 6 5.68 3.43 1.68
N ILE A 7 5.38 2.52 0.75
CA ILE A 7 5.56 1.08 0.92
C ILE A 7 6.81 0.67 0.16
N GLU A 8 7.69 -0.08 0.81
CA GLU A 8 8.86 -0.71 0.21
C GLU A 8 8.62 -2.21 0.10
N MET A 9 8.62 -2.75 -1.12
CA MET A 9 8.46 -4.17 -1.34
C MET A 9 9.81 -4.87 -1.22
N LYS A 10 9.78 -6.07 -0.65
CA LYS A 10 10.94 -6.95 -0.56
C LYS A 10 10.72 -8.20 -1.41
N ASP A 11 11.80 -8.74 -1.96
CA ASP A 11 11.79 -10.01 -2.68
C ASP A 11 11.69 -11.20 -1.71
N GLY A 12 11.64 -12.42 -2.25
CA GLY A 12 11.58 -13.65 -1.46
C GLY A 12 12.81 -13.90 -0.57
N THR A 13 13.89 -13.15 -0.76
CA THR A 13 15.09 -13.18 0.09
C THR A 13 15.11 -12.05 1.12
N GLY A 14 14.08 -11.21 1.17
CA GLY A 14 13.97 -10.07 2.07
C GLY A 14 14.73 -8.82 1.62
N LYS A 15 15.32 -8.81 0.41
CA LYS A 15 16.01 -7.64 -0.13
C LYS A 15 15.02 -6.67 -0.77
N PRO A 16 15.25 -5.34 -0.74
CA PRO A 16 14.39 -4.39 -1.41
C PRO A 16 14.28 -4.70 -2.91
N LYS A 17 13.07 -4.69 -3.44
CA LYS A 17 12.87 -4.82 -4.89
C LYS A 17 13.39 -3.57 -5.58
N LEU A 18 13.97 -3.74 -6.76
CA LEU A 18 14.48 -2.63 -7.59
C LEU A 18 13.48 -2.16 -8.64
N LYS A 19 12.36 -2.89 -8.82
CA LYS A 19 11.34 -2.63 -9.83
C LYS A 19 9.97 -2.83 -9.22
N GLY A 20 9.03 -1.98 -9.63
CA GLY A 20 7.61 -2.12 -9.33
C GLY A 20 6.89 -3.13 -10.22
N GLY A 21 5.57 -3.03 -10.26
CA GLY A 21 4.66 -3.88 -11.02
C GLY A 21 3.92 -4.93 -10.19
N ASP A 22 4.05 -4.90 -8.87
CA ASP A 22 3.27 -5.74 -7.96
C ASP A 22 1.85 -5.17 -7.84
N GLN A 23 0.86 -6.05 -7.86
CA GLN A 23 -0.52 -5.64 -7.61
C GLN A 23 -0.76 -5.64 -6.11
N ILE A 24 -0.74 -4.43 -5.51
CA ILE A 24 -1.00 -4.22 -4.09
C ILE A 24 -2.33 -3.49 -3.87
N ARG A 25 -3.00 -3.83 -2.78
CA ARG A 25 -4.19 -3.12 -2.28
C ARG A 25 -3.89 -2.57 -0.91
N VAL A 26 -4.29 -1.33 -0.69
CA VAL A 26 -4.03 -0.62 0.56
C VAL A 26 -5.30 0.07 1.01
N TRP A 27 -5.64 -0.08 2.28
CA TRP A 27 -6.77 0.62 2.88
C TRP A 27 -6.47 1.01 4.31
N PHE A 28 -7.13 2.07 4.73
CA PHE A 28 -7.07 2.61 6.06
C PHE A 28 -8.32 2.21 6.83
N GLN A 29 -8.14 1.89 8.11
CA GLN A 29 -9.24 1.61 9.04
C GLN A 29 -9.08 2.50 10.26
N ASP A 30 -10.15 3.19 10.67
CA ASP A 30 -10.21 3.73 12.02
C ASP A 30 -10.52 2.62 13.03
N SER A 31 -9.63 2.44 13.99
CA SER A 31 -9.79 1.41 15.00
C SER A 31 -10.91 1.67 16.01
N ILE A 32 -11.47 2.88 16.07
CA ILE A 32 -12.56 3.25 16.98
C ILE A 32 -13.93 3.10 16.30
N SER A 33 -14.14 3.80 15.17
CA SER A 33 -15.41 3.79 14.45
C SER A 33 -15.57 2.61 13.48
N ASN A 34 -14.50 1.83 13.25
CA ASN A 34 -14.44 0.79 12.22
C ASN A 34 -14.76 1.31 10.79
N THR A 35 -14.54 2.60 10.54
CA THR A 35 -14.66 3.20 9.20
C THR A 35 -13.46 2.81 8.34
N HIS A 36 -13.68 2.55 7.04
CA HIS A 36 -12.62 2.17 6.10
C HIS A 36 -12.51 3.17 4.94
N MET A 37 -11.30 3.39 4.45
CA MET A 37 -11.02 4.17 3.24
C MET A 37 -10.01 3.43 2.38
N ALA A 38 -10.38 3.12 1.14
CA ALA A 38 -9.45 2.60 0.15
C ALA A 38 -8.43 3.70 -0.22
N ALA A 39 -7.16 3.31 -0.32
CA ALA A 39 -6.11 4.23 -0.68
C ALA A 39 -5.79 4.18 -2.17
N LYS A 40 -5.44 5.33 -2.73
CA LYS A 40 -4.82 5.41 -4.05
C LYS A 40 -3.38 4.92 -3.92
N VAL A 41 -3.04 3.89 -4.69
CA VAL A 41 -1.69 3.35 -4.81
C VAL A 41 -1.07 3.82 -6.12
N THR A 42 0.13 4.40 -6.04
CA THR A 42 0.92 4.80 -7.21
C THR A 42 2.26 4.08 -7.17
N ASP A 43 2.55 3.28 -8.19
CA ASP A 43 3.84 2.63 -8.35
C ASP A 43 4.90 3.65 -8.79
N LEU A 44 6.00 3.74 -8.06
CA LEU A 44 7.14 4.62 -8.38
C LEU A 44 8.17 3.93 -9.29
N ASN A 45 7.86 2.73 -9.78
CA ASN A 45 8.64 1.89 -10.69
C ASN A 45 10.01 1.45 -10.17
N ASN A 46 10.30 1.68 -8.89
CA ASN A 46 11.59 1.41 -8.25
C ASN A 46 11.46 0.43 -7.07
N GLY A 47 10.40 -0.39 -7.06
CA GLY A 47 10.08 -1.34 -5.97
C GLY A 47 9.41 -0.69 -4.76
N THR A 48 9.06 0.60 -4.87
CA THR A 48 8.33 1.33 -3.85
C THR A 48 7.06 1.95 -4.40
N TYR A 49 6.07 2.11 -3.52
CA TYR A 49 4.73 2.58 -3.87
C TYR A 49 4.34 3.74 -2.96
N LEU A 50 3.77 4.79 -3.55
CA LEU A 50 3.15 5.90 -2.82
C LEU A 50 1.67 5.60 -2.60
N VAL A 51 1.26 5.66 -1.34
CA VAL A 51 -0.12 5.43 -0.90
C VAL A 51 -0.69 6.74 -0.39
N THR A 52 -1.85 7.14 -0.89
CA THR A 52 -2.55 8.35 -0.44
C THR A 52 -4.04 8.12 -0.24
N ALA A 53 -4.63 8.73 0.79
CA ALA A 53 -6.07 8.78 0.96
C ALA A 53 -6.51 10.04 1.73
N PRO A 54 -7.66 10.64 1.38
CA PRO A 54 -8.32 11.60 2.26
C PRO A 54 -8.92 10.84 3.45
N LEU A 55 -8.63 11.28 4.67
CA LEU A 55 -9.23 10.74 5.89
C LEU A 55 -10.16 11.80 6.49
N PRO A 56 -11.48 11.79 6.17
CA PRO A 56 -12.42 12.82 6.62
C PRO A 56 -12.86 12.65 8.08
N TRP A 57 -12.10 11.90 8.88
CA TRP A 57 -12.39 11.66 10.30
C TRP A 57 -11.12 11.76 11.13
N ALA A 58 -11.26 12.24 12.36
CA ALA A 58 -10.25 12.07 13.39
C ALA A 58 -10.39 10.67 13.99
N GLY A 59 -9.28 10.02 14.33
CA GLY A 59 -9.31 8.68 14.90
C GLY A 59 -7.93 8.05 14.98
N ARG A 60 -7.90 6.74 15.26
CA ARG A 60 -6.66 5.97 15.34
C ARG A 60 -6.54 5.06 14.13
N LEU A 61 -5.61 5.42 13.26
CA LEU A 61 -5.40 4.80 11.96
C LEU A 61 -4.71 3.44 12.08
N ARG A 62 -5.28 2.42 11.43
CA ARG A 62 -4.62 1.17 11.07
C ARG A 62 -4.47 1.11 9.56
N LEU A 63 -3.26 0.81 9.10
CA LEU A 63 -2.96 0.59 7.69
C LEU A 63 -2.98 -0.90 7.40
N HIS A 64 -3.75 -1.31 6.40
CA HIS A 64 -3.76 -2.67 5.89
C HIS A 64 -3.17 -2.69 4.49
N VAL A 65 -2.34 -3.69 4.24
CA VAL A 65 -1.67 -3.89 2.95
C VAL A 65 -1.84 -5.34 2.55
N ALA A 66 -2.30 -5.57 1.32
CA ALA A 66 -2.39 -6.89 0.72
C ALA A 66 -1.61 -6.92 -0.60
N LEU A 67 -0.68 -7.86 -0.72
CA LEU A 67 -0.06 -8.22 -2.00
C LEU A 67 -0.99 -9.21 -2.70
N ALA A 68 -1.76 -8.74 -3.69
CA ALA A 68 -2.68 -9.59 -4.44
C ALA A 68 -1.91 -10.49 -5.41
N TYR A 69 -0.97 -9.90 -6.16
CA TYR A 69 -0.09 -10.66 -7.05
C TYR A 69 1.30 -10.02 -7.09
N PRO A 70 2.36 -10.82 -6.90
CA PRO A 70 3.72 -10.35 -7.16
C PRO A 70 3.93 -10.14 -8.66
N ARG A 71 4.74 -9.16 -9.04
CA ARG A 71 5.08 -8.90 -10.45
C ARG A 71 5.65 -10.12 -11.16
N GLU A 72 6.33 -11.00 -10.43
CA GLU A 72 6.93 -12.23 -10.93
C GLU A 72 5.87 -13.23 -11.41
N TYR A 73 4.67 -13.20 -10.82
CA TYR A 73 3.54 -14.02 -11.23
C TYR A 73 2.83 -13.45 -12.46
N LEU A 74 2.69 -12.12 -12.54
CA LEU A 74 1.96 -11.44 -13.61
C LEU A 74 2.71 -11.39 -14.96
N ARG A 75 4.02 -11.67 -14.95
CA ARG A 75 4.87 -11.65 -16.15
C ARG A 75 5.51 -13.01 -16.47
N ALA A 76 4.96 -14.08 -15.90
CA ALA A 76 5.29 -15.45 -16.26
C ALA A 76 4.68 -15.84 -17.61
#